data_AF-A0A1Y1L343-F1
#
_entry.id   AF-A0A1Y1L343-F1
#
_cell.length_a   1.000
_cell.length_b   1.000
_cell.length_c   1.000
_cell.angle_alpha   90.00
_cell.angle_beta   90.00
_cell.angle_gamma   90.00
#
_symmetry.space_group_name_H-M   'P 1'
#
loop_
_entity.id
_entity.type
_entity.pdbx_description
1 polymer ?
#
loop_
_entity_poly.entity_id
_entity_poly.type
_entity_poly.pdbx_seq_one_letter_code
_entity_poly.pdbx_strand_id
1 'polypeptide(L)'
;MEAERLRLVYQLITRPENEGGAGISQASSKWKYVVDVFPIHDQPFNKAWIQKWSKKYLLDDSDLEDIRCKFGESVAFYFAFLGCYFRFLAFPAALGLGAWVLLGQFSFVYGLGCGLWTVVFLEYWKKKEVDLAVRWGVRGVSALQLPRTQFEWEYEAEDAVTGEPVKVYPYMKRLKTQLLQIPFAIACVLVLGSLVVIANSLEIFINQVYDGPGKQYLGFLPTMILVIFTPTFSAVLMSAANALTEKENYDTVDAHKAALIQKQFVLNFMTSYMALVFTGFVYIPFGNILLPFLDFWRRTAQTLTFSDKPLPTQQFRIDPGRISSQMFYCT
;
A
#
# COMPACT_ATOMS: atom_id res chain seq x y z
N MET A 1 -6.23 0.64 -31.71
CA MET A 1 -6.65 -0.19 -30.55
C MET A 1 -7.88 0.45 -29.89
N GLU A 2 -8.72 -0.30 -29.17
CA GLU A 2 -9.91 0.29 -28.53
C GLU A 2 -9.53 1.23 -27.38
N ALA A 3 -8.56 0.83 -26.55
CA ALA A 3 -8.02 1.66 -25.47
C ALA A 3 -7.48 3.00 -25.99
N GLU A 4 -6.75 2.99 -27.11
CA GLU A 4 -6.22 4.20 -27.74
C GLU A 4 -7.34 5.13 -28.24
N ARG A 5 -8.37 4.56 -28.88
CA ARG A 5 -9.56 5.31 -29.31
C ARG A 5 -10.24 5.97 -28.12
N LEU A 6 -10.49 5.21 -27.05
CA LEU A 6 -11.14 5.73 -25.84
C LEU A 6 -10.27 6.78 -25.15
N ARG A 7 -8.94 6.61 -25.12
CA ARG A 7 -7.99 7.59 -24.59
C ARG A 7 -8.06 8.90 -25.35
N LEU A 8 -8.04 8.87 -26.69
CA LEU A 8 -8.12 10.08 -27.52
C LEU A 8 -9.46 10.80 -27.35
N VAL A 9 -10.58 10.05 -27.33
CA VAL A 9 -11.90 10.62 -27.07
C VAL A 9 -11.96 11.26 -25.68
N TYR A 10 -11.43 10.58 -24.66
CA TYR A 10 -11.36 11.14 -23.31
C TYR A 10 -10.50 12.41 -23.25
N GLN A 11 -9.37 12.44 -23.96
CA GLN A 11 -8.54 13.64 -24.08
C GLN A 11 -9.28 14.78 -24.80
N LEU A 12 -10.03 14.51 -25.87
CA LEU A 12 -10.87 15.52 -26.53
C LEU A 12 -11.95 16.09 -25.61
N ILE A 13 -12.51 15.28 -24.71
CA ILE A 13 -13.52 15.73 -23.73
C ILE A 13 -12.87 16.59 -22.63
N THR A 14 -11.73 16.15 -22.10
CA THR A 14 -11.14 16.71 -20.86
C THR A 14 -10.15 17.85 -21.08
N ARG A 15 -9.46 17.90 -22.23
CA ARG A 15 -8.45 18.93 -22.50
C ARG A 15 -9.06 20.35 -22.51
N PRO A 16 -8.30 21.38 -22.13
CA PRO A 16 -8.75 22.77 -22.24
C PRO A 16 -9.15 23.15 -23.67
N GLU A 17 -10.09 24.10 -23.80
CA GLU A 17 -10.53 24.64 -25.11
C GLU A 17 -9.34 25.22 -25.91
N ASN A 18 -8.38 25.83 -25.22
CA ASN A 18 -7.16 26.40 -25.83
C ASN A 18 -6.22 25.35 -26.45
N GLU A 19 -6.31 24.08 -26.03
CA GLU A 19 -5.48 22.97 -26.51
C GLU A 19 -6.26 22.01 -27.42
N GLY A 20 -7.44 22.43 -27.90
CA GLY A 20 -8.28 21.66 -28.83
C GLY A 20 -9.22 20.64 -28.18
N GLY A 21 -9.49 20.75 -26.87
CA GLY A 21 -10.49 19.93 -26.17
C GLY A 21 -11.79 20.67 -25.84
N ALA A 22 -12.73 19.99 -25.17
CA ALA A 22 -14.02 20.55 -24.75
C ALA A 22 -14.01 21.14 -23.32
N GLY A 23 -12.91 20.97 -22.57
CA GLY A 23 -12.74 21.52 -21.22
C GLY A 23 -13.65 20.90 -20.15
N ILE A 24 -14.28 19.76 -20.44
CA ILE A 24 -15.20 19.06 -19.53
C ILE A 24 -14.36 18.27 -18.53
N SER A 25 -14.08 18.87 -17.38
CA SER A 25 -13.38 18.22 -16.27
C SER A 25 -14.09 18.50 -14.94
N GLN A 26 -14.06 17.52 -14.04
CA GLN A 26 -14.62 17.64 -12.68
C GLN A 26 -13.97 18.78 -11.88
N ALA A 27 -12.72 19.12 -12.20
CA ALA A 27 -11.97 20.19 -11.56
C ALA A 27 -12.32 21.59 -12.11
N SER A 28 -13.07 21.69 -13.22
CA SER A 28 -13.45 22.96 -13.81
C SER A 28 -14.68 23.54 -13.11
N SER A 29 -14.58 24.79 -12.65
CA SER A 29 -15.70 25.53 -12.04
C SER A 29 -16.91 25.65 -12.97
N LYS A 30 -16.69 25.61 -14.30
CA LYS A 30 -17.71 25.68 -15.36
C LYS A 30 -18.60 24.42 -15.40
N TRP A 31 -18.08 23.26 -15.00
CA TRP A 31 -18.76 21.95 -15.16
C TRP A 31 -19.05 21.27 -13.82
N LYS A 32 -19.50 22.03 -12.82
CA LYS A 32 -19.77 21.55 -11.45
C LYS A 32 -20.79 20.41 -11.33
N TYR A 33 -21.70 20.27 -12.30
CA TYR A 33 -22.77 19.26 -12.28
C TYR A 33 -22.40 17.95 -12.98
N VAL A 34 -21.25 17.88 -13.64
CA VAL A 34 -20.79 16.64 -14.26
C VAL A 34 -20.20 15.76 -13.17
N VAL A 35 -20.89 14.66 -12.85
CA VAL A 35 -20.46 13.73 -11.80
C VAL A 35 -19.26 12.91 -12.26
N ASP A 36 -19.40 12.11 -13.34
CA ASP A 36 -18.33 11.24 -13.84
C ASP A 36 -18.42 11.05 -15.36
N VAL A 37 -17.27 10.78 -15.97
CA VAL A 37 -17.14 10.40 -17.40
C VAL A 37 -16.40 9.07 -17.47
N PHE A 38 -17.09 8.00 -17.86
CA PHE A 38 -16.52 6.65 -17.92
C PHE A 38 -16.96 5.89 -19.19
N PRO A 39 -16.12 4.99 -19.73
CA PRO A 39 -16.48 4.17 -20.88
C PRO A 39 -17.40 3.01 -20.49
N ILE A 40 -18.19 2.51 -21.45
CA ILE A 40 -19.08 1.36 -21.27
C ILE A 40 -18.28 0.05 -21.43
N HIS A 41 -18.61 -0.97 -20.62
CA HIS A 41 -18.00 -2.29 -20.71
C HIS A 41 -18.49 -3.12 -21.92
N ASP A 42 -17.57 -3.87 -22.52
CA ASP A 42 -17.85 -4.90 -23.53
C ASP A 42 -18.16 -6.25 -22.84
N GLN A 43 -19.45 -6.51 -22.60
CA GLN A 43 -19.92 -7.70 -21.90
C GLN A 43 -19.57 -9.03 -22.60
N PRO A 44 -19.73 -9.17 -23.93
CA PRO A 44 -19.26 -10.34 -24.67
C PRO A 44 -17.76 -10.63 -24.45
N PHE A 45 -16.91 -9.60 -24.53
CA PHE A 45 -15.48 -9.75 -24.29
C PHE A 45 -15.19 -10.20 -22.86
N ASN A 46 -15.78 -9.54 -21.85
CA ASN A 46 -15.57 -9.88 -20.45
C ASN A 46 -15.93 -11.34 -20.15
N LYS A 47 -17.04 -11.84 -20.70
CA LYS A 47 -17.48 -13.22 -20.50
C LYS A 47 -16.51 -14.23 -21.14
N ALA A 48 -16.06 -13.96 -22.35
CA ALA A 48 -15.07 -14.80 -23.04
C ALA A 48 -13.70 -14.77 -22.35
N TRP A 49 -13.28 -13.59 -21.89
CA TRP A 49 -12.02 -13.36 -21.19
C TRP A 49 -11.94 -14.15 -19.87
N ILE A 50 -12.96 -14.04 -19.01
CA ILE A 50 -13.03 -14.78 -17.74
C ILE A 50 -13.03 -16.29 -17.97
N GLN A 51 -13.76 -16.77 -18.98
CA GLN A 51 -13.78 -18.19 -19.34
C GLN A 51 -12.45 -18.70 -19.92
N LYS A 52 -11.73 -17.87 -20.66
CA LYS A 52 -10.40 -18.20 -21.20
C LYS A 52 -9.39 -18.31 -20.07
N TRP A 53 -9.40 -17.34 -19.15
CA TRP A 53 -8.44 -17.25 -18.06
C TRP A 53 -8.65 -18.32 -16.99
N SER A 54 -9.91 -18.66 -16.66
CA SER A 54 -10.21 -19.70 -15.68
C SER A 54 -9.74 -21.10 -16.10
N LYS A 55 -9.51 -21.33 -17.40
CA LYS A 55 -9.03 -22.60 -17.95
C LYS A 55 -7.50 -22.65 -18.07
N LYS A 56 -6.81 -21.53 -17.91
CA LYS A 56 -5.36 -21.45 -18.06
C LYS A 56 -4.66 -21.46 -16.71
N TYR A 57 -3.58 -22.23 -16.60
CA TYR A 57 -2.71 -22.23 -15.42
C TYR A 57 -1.72 -21.05 -15.43
N LEU A 58 -1.29 -20.61 -16.61
CA LEU A 58 -0.36 -19.50 -16.81
C LEU A 58 -0.87 -18.57 -17.91
N LEU A 59 -0.67 -17.28 -17.73
CA LEU A 59 -1.03 -16.24 -18.69
C LEU A 59 0.04 -16.08 -19.77
N ASP A 60 -0.38 -15.98 -21.02
CA ASP A 60 0.54 -15.79 -22.14
C ASP A 60 0.72 -14.29 -22.46
N ASP A 61 1.82 -13.95 -23.15
CA ASP A 61 2.06 -12.58 -23.63
C ASP A 61 0.92 -12.07 -24.54
N SER A 62 0.24 -12.96 -25.26
CA SER A 62 -0.93 -12.60 -26.07
C SER A 62 -2.13 -12.18 -25.20
N ASP A 63 -2.31 -12.80 -24.04
CA ASP A 63 -3.41 -12.46 -23.13
C ASP A 63 -3.18 -11.08 -22.50
N LEU A 64 -1.92 -10.71 -22.26
CA LEU A 64 -1.54 -9.37 -21.82
C LEU A 64 -1.78 -8.32 -22.92
N GLU A 65 -1.50 -8.67 -24.17
CA GLU A 65 -1.77 -7.80 -25.32
C GLU A 65 -3.27 -7.53 -25.51
N ASP A 66 -4.13 -8.56 -25.31
CA ASP A 66 -5.59 -8.43 -25.33
C ASP A 66 -6.06 -7.41 -24.27
N ILE A 67 -5.52 -7.49 -23.05
CA ILE A 67 -5.81 -6.54 -21.96
C ILE A 67 -5.34 -5.13 -22.33
N ARG A 68 -4.13 -4.99 -22.87
CA ARG A 68 -3.60 -3.70 -23.30
C ARG A 68 -4.53 -3.04 -24.31
N CYS A 69 -4.98 -3.81 -25.31
CA CYS A 69 -5.81 -3.29 -26.39
C CYS A 69 -7.19 -2.81 -25.92
N LYS A 70 -7.74 -3.38 -24.83
CA LYS A 70 -9.08 -3.08 -24.30
C LYS A 70 -9.08 -2.12 -23.12
N PHE A 71 -8.20 -2.34 -22.13
CA PHE A 71 -8.17 -1.60 -20.86
C PHE A 71 -7.02 -0.58 -20.76
N GLY A 72 -6.08 -0.61 -21.71
CA GLY A 72 -4.91 0.27 -21.73
C GLY A 72 -3.71 -0.29 -20.99
N GLU A 73 -2.60 0.43 -21.08
CA GLU A 73 -1.28 -0.02 -20.64
C GLU A 73 -1.15 -0.05 -19.12
N SER A 74 -1.77 0.89 -18.39
CA SER A 74 -1.72 0.94 -16.92
C SER A 74 -2.30 -0.34 -16.28
N VAL A 75 -3.45 -0.80 -16.77
CA VAL A 75 -4.07 -2.06 -16.32
C VAL A 75 -3.25 -3.27 -16.80
N ALA A 76 -2.73 -3.24 -18.02
CA ALA A 76 -1.89 -4.31 -18.55
C ALA A 76 -0.58 -4.48 -17.74
N PHE A 77 0.04 -3.40 -17.28
CA PHE A 77 1.23 -3.43 -16.43
C PHE A 77 0.96 -4.14 -15.10
N TYR A 78 -0.20 -3.91 -14.47
CA TYR A 78 -0.59 -4.62 -13.25
C TYR A 78 -0.67 -6.13 -13.48
N PHE A 79 -1.35 -6.60 -14.54
CA PHE A 79 -1.44 -8.03 -14.84
C PHE A 79 -0.11 -8.64 -15.27
N ALA A 80 0.72 -7.88 -16.00
CA ALA A 80 2.07 -8.30 -16.35
C ALA A 80 2.96 -8.47 -15.10
N PHE A 81 2.88 -7.54 -14.15
CA PHE A 81 3.57 -7.62 -12.86
C PHE A 81 3.10 -8.83 -12.07
N LEU A 82 1.78 -8.99 -11.91
CA LEU A 82 1.19 -10.09 -11.16
C LEU A 82 1.58 -11.46 -11.75
N GLY A 83 1.51 -11.62 -13.07
CA GLY A 83 1.91 -12.85 -13.74
C GLY A 83 3.40 -13.15 -13.60
N CYS A 84 4.26 -12.12 -13.69
CA CYS A 84 5.69 -12.27 -13.46
C CYS A 84 5.98 -12.64 -11.99
N TYR A 85 5.36 -11.93 -11.04
CA TYR A 85 5.52 -12.17 -9.61
C TYR A 85 5.08 -13.59 -9.23
N PHE A 86 3.93 -14.05 -9.72
CA PHE A 86 3.43 -15.41 -9.47
C PHE A 86 4.42 -16.49 -9.93
N ARG A 87 4.99 -16.35 -11.13
CA ARG A 87 6.02 -17.28 -11.64
C ARG A 87 7.29 -17.27 -10.78
N PHE A 88 7.74 -16.09 -10.36
CA PHE A 88 8.92 -15.96 -9.52
C PHE A 88 8.70 -16.46 -8.09
N LEU A 89 7.47 -16.41 -7.57
CA LEU A 89 7.09 -16.89 -6.25
C LEU A 89 7.22 -18.42 -6.11
N ALA A 90 7.22 -19.16 -7.23
CA ALA A 90 7.48 -20.60 -7.22
C ALA A 90 8.85 -20.96 -6.61
N PHE A 91 9.86 -20.10 -6.80
CA PHE A 91 11.20 -20.31 -6.24
C PHE A 91 11.23 -20.26 -4.69
N PRO A 92 10.81 -19.17 -4.01
CA PRO A 92 10.77 -19.12 -2.55
C PRO A 92 9.77 -20.10 -1.97
N ALA A 93 8.70 -20.48 -2.69
CA ALA A 93 7.80 -21.54 -2.26
C ALA A 93 8.50 -22.91 -2.20
N ALA A 94 9.24 -23.29 -3.25
CA ALA A 94 10.00 -24.54 -3.27
C ALA A 94 11.14 -24.54 -2.23
N LEU A 95 11.89 -23.44 -2.16
CA LEU A 95 12.98 -23.26 -1.21
C LEU A 95 12.47 -23.22 0.25
N GLY A 96 11.30 -22.62 0.47
CA GLY A 96 10.62 -22.57 1.78
C GLY A 96 10.08 -23.92 2.23
N LEU A 97 9.46 -24.70 1.32
CA LEU A 97 9.04 -26.06 1.62
C LEU A 97 10.26 -26.93 1.98
N GLY A 98 11.34 -26.84 1.20
CA GLY A 98 12.58 -27.55 1.50
C GLY A 98 13.18 -27.16 2.86
N ALA A 99 13.24 -25.87 3.16
CA ALA A 99 13.73 -25.39 4.46
C ALA A 99 12.85 -25.86 5.63
N TRP A 100 11.53 -25.84 5.47
CA TRP A 100 10.59 -26.27 6.49
C TRP A 100 10.73 -27.76 6.83
N VAL A 101 10.91 -28.62 5.81
CA VAL A 101 11.07 -30.07 6.01
C VAL A 101 12.46 -30.43 6.55
N LEU A 102 13.53 -29.76 6.08
CA LEU A 102 14.91 -30.21 6.32
C LEU A 102 15.66 -29.40 7.38
N LEU A 103 15.48 -28.08 7.45
CA LEU A 103 16.29 -27.17 8.27
C LEU A 103 15.57 -26.65 9.51
N GLY A 104 14.23 -26.75 9.56
CA GLY A 104 13.42 -26.26 10.68
C GLY A 104 13.17 -24.74 10.65
N GLN A 105 12.58 -24.23 11.73
CA GLN A 105 12.21 -22.81 11.86
C GLN A 105 13.44 -21.91 12.05
N PHE A 106 13.37 -20.65 11.58
CA PHE A 106 14.43 -19.63 11.69
C PHE A 106 15.77 -20.01 11.01
N SER A 107 15.72 -20.76 9.91
CA SER A 107 16.91 -21.09 9.13
C SER A 107 17.56 -19.84 8.49
N PHE A 108 18.84 -19.62 8.81
CA PHE A 108 19.64 -18.56 8.20
C PHE A 108 19.81 -18.74 6.68
N VAL A 109 19.92 -19.99 6.22
CA VAL A 109 20.06 -20.33 4.80
C VAL A 109 18.81 -19.90 4.02
N TYR A 110 17.62 -20.11 4.60
CA TYR A 110 16.36 -19.63 4.03
C TYR A 110 16.33 -18.10 3.93
N GLY A 111 16.77 -17.40 4.99
CA GLY A 111 16.86 -15.94 5.00
C GLY A 111 17.74 -15.38 3.88
N LEU A 112 18.94 -15.95 3.68
CA LEU A 112 19.82 -15.56 2.57
C LEU A 112 19.21 -15.87 1.20
N GLY A 113 18.58 -17.04 1.05
CA GLY A 113 17.89 -17.43 -0.18
C GLY A 113 16.77 -16.45 -0.55
N CYS A 114 15.95 -16.04 0.42
CA CYS A 114 14.89 -15.04 0.23
C CYS A 114 15.46 -13.65 -0.10
N GLY A 115 16.55 -13.25 0.55
CA GLY A 115 17.24 -11.99 0.25
C GLY A 115 17.75 -11.94 -1.19
N LEU A 116 18.42 -13.02 -1.64
CA LEU A 116 18.91 -13.15 -3.01
C LEU A 116 17.74 -13.16 -4.01
N TRP A 117 16.69 -13.93 -3.74
CA TRP A 117 15.50 -13.98 -4.59
C TRP A 117 14.86 -12.59 -4.76
N THR A 118 14.76 -11.82 -3.67
CA THR A 118 14.18 -10.47 -3.71
C THR A 118 14.96 -9.54 -4.65
N VAL A 119 16.30 -9.56 -4.58
CA VAL A 119 17.16 -8.77 -5.47
C VAL A 119 17.01 -9.22 -6.93
N VAL A 120 17.06 -10.54 -7.17
CA VAL A 120 16.93 -11.10 -8.53
C VAL A 120 15.57 -10.75 -9.15
N PHE A 121 14.48 -10.89 -8.39
CA PHE A 121 13.15 -10.54 -8.86
C PHE A 121 13.03 -9.05 -9.19
N LEU A 122 13.50 -8.16 -8.30
CA LEU A 122 13.42 -6.72 -8.51
C LEU A 122 14.21 -6.27 -9.75
N GLU A 123 15.44 -6.73 -9.92
CA GLU A 123 16.27 -6.38 -11.09
C GLU A 123 15.71 -6.97 -12.38
N TYR A 124 15.18 -8.20 -12.33
CA TYR A 124 14.48 -8.80 -13.47
C TYR A 124 13.23 -8.00 -13.86
N TRP A 125 12.42 -7.58 -12.88
CA TRP A 125 11.23 -6.78 -13.14
C TRP A 125 11.56 -5.42 -13.75
N LYS A 126 12.57 -4.70 -13.24
CA LYS A 126 13.03 -3.43 -13.83
C LYS A 126 13.42 -3.59 -15.30
N LYS A 127 14.12 -4.67 -15.65
CA LYS A 127 14.44 -4.97 -17.06
C LYS A 127 13.17 -5.24 -17.87
N LYS A 128 12.27 -6.07 -17.34
CA LYS A 128 11.02 -6.45 -18.02
C LYS A 128 10.10 -5.25 -18.24
N GLU A 129 10.07 -4.30 -17.30
CA GLU A 129 9.33 -3.05 -17.40
C GLU A 129 9.79 -2.23 -18.61
N VAL A 130 11.11 -2.08 -18.81
CA VAL A 130 11.66 -1.38 -19.97
C VAL A 130 11.33 -2.11 -21.27
N ASP A 131 11.44 -3.44 -21.30
CA ASP A 131 11.09 -4.24 -22.48
C ASP A 131 9.62 -4.08 -22.85
N LEU A 132 8.71 -4.11 -21.86
CA LEU A 132 7.28 -3.89 -22.07
C LEU A 132 6.98 -2.45 -22.50
N ALA A 133 7.62 -1.46 -21.88
CA ALA A 133 7.44 -0.05 -22.23
C ALA A 133 7.90 0.23 -23.67
N VAL A 134 8.97 -0.41 -24.14
CA VAL A 134 9.41 -0.32 -25.55
C VAL A 134 8.46 -1.06 -26.47
N ARG A 135 8.10 -2.31 -26.15
CA ARG A 135 7.19 -3.14 -26.96
C ARG A 135 5.82 -2.49 -27.15
N TRP A 136 5.33 -1.82 -26.12
CA TRP A 136 4.03 -1.15 -26.13
C TRP A 136 4.13 0.31 -26.59
N GLY A 137 5.33 0.83 -26.86
CA GLY A 137 5.53 2.20 -27.34
C GLY A 137 5.20 3.29 -26.30
N VAL A 138 5.26 2.97 -25.00
CA VAL A 138 4.94 3.87 -23.88
C VAL A 138 6.16 4.30 -23.07
N ARG A 139 7.37 4.07 -23.60
CA ARG A 139 8.61 4.49 -22.94
C ARG A 139 8.68 6.01 -22.80
N GLY A 140 8.76 6.50 -21.56
CA GLY A 140 8.92 7.93 -21.26
C GLY A 140 7.62 8.73 -21.34
N VAL A 141 6.45 8.09 -21.36
CA VAL A 141 5.16 8.78 -21.45
C VAL A 141 4.89 9.72 -20.27
N SER A 142 5.56 9.55 -19.13
CA SER A 142 5.42 10.41 -17.94
C SER A 142 5.70 11.89 -18.22
N ALA A 143 6.58 12.20 -19.16
CA ALA A 143 6.89 13.59 -19.55
C ALA A 143 5.85 14.19 -20.52
N LEU A 144 5.04 13.36 -21.18
CA LEU A 144 4.05 13.78 -22.18
C LEU A 144 2.63 13.94 -21.60
N GLN A 145 2.50 13.83 -20.28
CA GLN A 145 1.20 13.87 -19.62
C GLN A 145 0.66 15.28 -19.50
N LEU A 146 -0.68 15.36 -19.47
CA LEU A 146 -1.36 16.63 -19.32
C LEU A 146 -1.07 17.21 -17.93
N PRO A 147 -0.77 18.52 -17.86
CA PRO A 147 -0.61 19.20 -16.59
C PRO A 147 -1.95 19.20 -15.84
N ARG A 148 -1.86 19.14 -14.51
CA ARG A 148 -3.01 19.22 -13.62
C ARG A 148 -3.59 20.64 -13.68
N THR A 149 -4.91 20.76 -13.74
CA THR A 149 -5.60 22.06 -13.76
C THR A 149 -5.35 22.91 -12.50
N GLN A 150 -5.07 22.26 -11.37
CA GLN A 150 -4.76 22.88 -10.07
C GLN A 150 -3.27 23.17 -9.88
N PHE A 151 -2.44 23.03 -10.92
CA PHE A 151 -1.02 23.30 -10.82
C PHE A 151 -0.76 24.82 -10.77
N GLU A 152 -0.17 25.27 -9.67
CA GLU A 152 0.27 26.66 -9.51
C GLU A 152 1.69 26.83 -10.07
N TRP A 153 1.92 27.86 -10.87
CA TRP A 153 3.21 28.13 -11.50
C TRP A 153 3.68 29.53 -11.15
N GLU A 154 5.00 29.75 -11.14
CA GLU A 154 5.59 31.04 -10.74
C GLU A 154 6.08 31.84 -11.94
N TYR A 155 6.65 31.16 -12.93
CA TYR A 155 7.11 31.77 -14.17
C TYR A 155 6.94 30.77 -15.33
N GLU A 156 6.95 31.33 -16.53
CA GLU A 156 6.95 30.58 -17.77
C GLU A 156 8.38 30.58 -18.32
N ALA A 157 8.85 29.41 -18.74
CA ALA A 157 10.15 29.23 -19.36
C ALA A 157 10.01 28.37 -20.60
N GLU A 158 10.90 28.52 -21.57
CA GLU A 158 10.94 27.63 -22.72
C GLU A 158 11.49 26.27 -22.29
N ASP A 159 10.82 25.20 -22.72
CA ASP A 159 11.33 23.84 -22.52
C ASP A 159 12.62 23.64 -23.33
N ALA A 160 13.67 23.18 -22.67
CA ALA A 160 14.99 22.97 -23.26
C ALA A 160 15.00 21.93 -24.39
N VAL A 161 13.98 21.06 -24.45
CA VAL A 161 13.87 20.01 -25.48
C VAL A 161 12.93 20.41 -26.60
N THR A 162 11.72 20.87 -26.29
CA THR A 162 10.69 21.18 -27.29
C THR A 162 10.70 22.62 -27.78
N GLY A 163 11.24 23.56 -26.98
CA GLY A 163 11.17 24.99 -27.23
C GLY A 163 9.78 25.60 -26.99
N GLU A 164 8.81 24.81 -26.52
CA GLU A 164 7.48 25.31 -26.18
C GLU A 164 7.49 26.03 -24.82
N PRO A 165 6.67 27.07 -24.64
CA PRO A 165 6.56 27.75 -23.36
C PRO A 165 5.86 26.83 -22.35
N VAL A 166 6.57 26.51 -21.26
CA VAL A 166 6.07 25.65 -20.18
C VAL A 166 5.98 26.39 -18.87
N LYS A 167 4.94 26.07 -18.09
CA LYS A 167 4.69 26.61 -16.76
C LYS A 167 5.61 25.92 -15.75
N VAL A 168 6.49 26.68 -15.10
CA VAL A 168 7.51 26.12 -14.21
C VAL A 168 7.25 26.48 -12.75
N TYR A 169 7.47 25.49 -11.88
CA TYR A 169 7.52 25.65 -10.43
C TYR A 169 8.92 25.28 -9.94
N PRO A 170 9.61 26.13 -9.15
CA PRO A 170 10.97 25.87 -8.71
C PRO A 170 11.14 24.55 -7.94
N TYR A 171 12.04 23.69 -8.43
CA TYR A 171 12.29 22.39 -7.82
C TYR A 171 12.76 22.49 -6.36
N MET A 172 13.54 23.51 -6.02
CA MET A 172 14.03 23.73 -4.65
C MET A 172 12.91 24.08 -3.68
N LYS A 173 11.88 24.80 -4.14
CA LYS A 173 10.71 25.12 -3.33
C LYS A 173 9.89 23.85 -3.07
N ARG A 174 9.72 23.01 -4.10
CA ARG A 174 9.08 21.69 -3.99
C ARG A 174 9.83 20.80 -3.01
N LEU A 175 11.16 20.72 -3.11
CA LEU A 175 11.99 19.89 -2.24
C LEU A 175 11.86 20.31 -0.77
N LYS A 176 11.84 21.61 -0.47
CA LYS A 176 11.59 22.11 0.89
C LYS A 176 10.23 21.67 1.44
N THR A 177 9.19 21.67 0.61
CA THR A 177 7.86 21.17 1.01
C THR A 177 7.86 19.65 1.17
N GLN A 178 8.53 18.92 0.28
CA GLN A 178 8.67 17.46 0.37
C GLN A 178 9.42 17.02 1.63
N LEU A 179 10.35 17.81 2.18
CA LEU A 179 10.98 17.50 3.47
C LEU A 179 9.98 17.35 4.62
N LEU A 180 8.79 17.97 4.53
CA LEU A 180 7.71 17.81 5.50
C LEU A 180 7.11 16.39 5.51
N GLN A 181 7.44 15.55 4.52
CA GLN A 181 7.07 14.13 4.52
C GLN A 181 7.78 13.33 5.63
N ILE A 182 8.97 13.76 6.08
CA ILE A 182 9.74 13.08 7.13
C ILE A 182 9.00 13.16 8.48
N PRO A 183 8.66 14.35 9.01
CA PRO A 183 7.87 14.42 10.25
C PRO A 183 6.47 13.82 10.08
N PHE A 184 5.87 13.86 8.89
CA PHE A 184 4.62 13.15 8.60
C PHE A 184 4.79 11.62 8.76
N ALA A 185 5.84 11.03 8.20
CA ALA A 185 6.11 9.60 8.32
C ALA A 185 6.36 9.22 9.78
N ILE A 186 7.13 10.03 10.53
CA ILE A 186 7.34 9.83 11.97
C ILE A 186 6.01 9.87 12.72
N ALA A 187 5.14 10.85 12.44
CA ALA A 187 3.82 10.93 13.05
C ALA A 187 2.97 9.68 12.75
N CYS A 188 2.99 9.17 11.52
CA CYS A 188 2.30 7.93 11.15
C CYS A 188 2.82 6.73 11.95
N VAL A 189 4.15 6.59 12.06
CA VAL A 189 4.78 5.52 12.84
C VAL A 189 4.40 5.61 14.32
N LEU A 190 4.40 6.82 14.89
CA LEU A 190 4.05 7.00 16.30
C LEU A 190 2.57 6.72 16.57
N VAL A 191 1.65 7.28 15.77
CA VAL A 191 0.20 7.13 15.97
C VAL A 191 -0.24 5.68 15.73
N LEU A 192 0.05 5.12 14.55
CA LEU A 192 -0.37 3.76 14.21
C LEU A 192 0.45 2.71 14.95
N GLY A 193 1.75 2.94 15.12
CA GLY A 193 2.61 2.03 15.86
C GLY A 193 2.24 1.93 17.33
N SER A 194 1.98 3.06 18.00
CA SER A 194 1.52 3.03 19.40
C SER A 194 0.17 2.34 19.55
N LEU A 195 -0.79 2.58 18.64
CA LEU A 195 -2.08 1.88 18.64
C LEU A 195 -1.89 0.35 18.58
N VAL A 196 -1.06 -0.13 17.65
CA VAL A 196 -0.78 -1.56 17.49
C VAL A 196 -0.07 -2.13 18.72
N VAL A 197 0.88 -1.42 19.31
CA VAL A 197 1.58 -1.84 20.53
C VAL A 197 0.62 -1.91 21.72
N ILE A 198 -0.24 -0.91 21.90
CA ILE A 198 -1.26 -0.87 22.96
C ILE A 198 -2.19 -2.07 22.82
N ALA A 199 -2.73 -2.32 21.62
CA ALA A 199 -3.61 -3.46 21.39
C ALA A 199 -2.92 -4.81 21.60
N ASN A 200 -1.71 -5.01 21.07
CA ASN A 200 -0.95 -6.26 21.27
C ASN A 200 -0.57 -6.45 22.74
N SER A 201 -0.23 -5.38 23.47
CA SER A 201 0.08 -5.48 24.91
C SER A 201 -1.14 -5.91 25.73
N LEU A 202 -2.32 -5.39 25.38
CA LEU A 202 -3.59 -5.80 25.98
C LEU A 202 -3.94 -7.25 25.64
N GLU A 203 -3.71 -7.66 24.40
CA GLU A 203 -3.89 -9.04 23.95
C GLU A 203 -3.01 -10.02 24.75
N ILE A 204 -1.73 -9.67 24.95
CA ILE A 204 -0.81 -10.46 25.78
C ILE A 204 -1.30 -10.53 27.23
N PHE A 205 -1.74 -9.40 27.80
CA PHE A 205 -2.28 -9.37 29.15
C PHE A 205 -3.47 -10.32 29.32
N ILE A 206 -4.44 -10.27 28.42
CA ILE A 206 -5.65 -11.10 28.48
C ILE A 206 -5.33 -12.58 28.25
N ASN A 207 -4.46 -12.91 27.29
CA ASN A 207 -4.21 -14.29 26.91
C ASN A 207 -3.18 -15.00 27.81
N GLN A 208 -2.20 -14.29 28.37
CA GLN A 208 -1.09 -14.91 29.11
C GLN A 208 -1.08 -14.63 30.61
N VAL A 209 -1.62 -13.48 31.04
CA VAL A 209 -1.53 -13.05 32.46
C VAL A 209 -2.87 -13.21 33.17
N TYR A 210 -3.98 -12.96 32.49
CA TYR A 210 -5.32 -13.05 33.07
C TYR A 210 -5.84 -14.48 33.16
N ASP A 211 -6.31 -14.86 34.35
CA ASP A 211 -6.87 -16.18 34.67
C ASP A 211 -8.28 -16.10 35.28
N GLY A 212 -8.99 -15.00 35.01
CA GLY A 212 -10.37 -14.83 35.47
C GLY A 212 -11.40 -15.44 34.51
N PRO A 213 -12.68 -15.45 34.91
CA PRO A 213 -13.75 -15.92 34.05
C PRO A 213 -13.88 -15.03 32.79
N GLY A 214 -14.37 -15.61 31.70
CA GLY A 214 -14.65 -14.88 30.46
C GLY A 214 -13.43 -14.54 29.60
N LYS A 215 -12.27 -15.16 29.84
CA LYS A 215 -11.03 -14.96 29.07
C LYS A 215 -11.24 -15.02 27.55
N GLN A 216 -12.05 -15.96 27.06
CA GLN A 216 -12.34 -16.09 25.63
C GLN A 216 -13.11 -14.90 25.05
N TYR A 217 -14.07 -14.34 25.80
CA TYR A 217 -14.82 -13.16 25.38
C TYR A 217 -13.95 -11.90 25.43
N LEU A 218 -13.14 -11.76 26.48
CA LEU A 218 -12.20 -10.64 26.63
C LEU A 218 -11.09 -10.67 25.55
N GLY A 219 -10.72 -11.86 25.05
CA GLY A 219 -9.72 -12.01 23.99
C GLY A 219 -10.06 -11.28 22.67
N PHE A 220 -11.34 -10.99 22.42
CA PHE A 220 -11.77 -10.21 21.25
C PHE A 220 -11.64 -8.69 21.44
N LEU A 221 -11.50 -8.21 22.68
CA LEU A 221 -11.46 -6.79 22.98
C LEU A 221 -10.31 -6.04 22.28
N PRO A 222 -9.05 -6.55 22.28
CA PRO A 222 -7.95 -5.93 21.53
C PRO A 222 -8.24 -5.84 20.02
N THR A 223 -8.83 -6.89 19.44
CA THR A 223 -9.18 -6.91 18.02
C THR A 223 -10.27 -5.89 17.69
N MET A 224 -11.26 -5.71 18.57
CA MET A 224 -12.30 -4.68 18.42
C MET A 224 -11.70 -3.27 18.45
N ILE A 225 -10.76 -3.01 19.37
CA ILE A 225 -10.02 -1.74 19.42
C ILE A 225 -9.29 -1.50 18.10
N LEU A 226 -8.55 -2.49 17.59
CA LEU A 226 -7.83 -2.33 16.32
C LEU A 226 -8.77 -2.04 15.15
N VAL A 227 -9.87 -2.78 15.00
CA VAL A 227 -10.81 -2.62 13.88
C VAL A 227 -11.53 -1.26 13.92
N ILE A 228 -11.79 -0.70 15.10
CA ILE A 228 -12.45 0.60 15.24
C ILE A 228 -11.46 1.76 15.04
N PHE A 229 -10.31 1.72 15.72
CA PHE A 229 -9.39 2.86 15.76
C PHE A 229 -8.45 2.93 14.55
N THR A 230 -8.04 1.80 13.96
CA THR A 230 -7.14 1.79 12.79
C THR A 230 -7.70 2.54 11.58
N PRO A 231 -8.94 2.31 11.12
CA PRO A 231 -9.49 3.07 9.99
C PRO A 231 -9.70 4.55 10.36
N THR A 232 -10.08 4.84 11.60
CA THR A 232 -10.28 6.21 12.08
C THR A 232 -8.99 7.02 12.01
N PHE A 233 -7.90 6.51 12.57
CA PHE A 233 -6.60 7.19 12.49
C PHE A 233 -6.01 7.20 11.08
N SER A 234 -6.17 6.11 10.33
CA SER A 234 -5.75 6.07 8.92
C SER A 234 -6.48 7.13 8.08
N ALA A 235 -7.77 7.37 8.30
CA ALA A 235 -8.54 8.39 7.59
C ALA A 235 -8.04 9.82 7.92
N VAL A 236 -7.75 10.09 9.20
CA VAL A 236 -7.20 11.39 9.62
C VAL A 236 -5.81 11.62 9.02
N LEU A 237 -4.92 10.62 9.08
CA LEU A 237 -3.57 10.69 8.50
C LEU A 237 -3.61 10.77 6.97
N MET A 238 -4.57 10.10 6.32
CA MET A 238 -4.78 10.20 4.88
C MET A 238 -5.24 11.60 4.48
N SER A 239 -6.12 12.24 5.25
CA SER A 239 -6.51 13.64 5.01
C SER A 239 -5.29 14.57 5.10
N ALA A 240 -4.43 14.37 6.10
CA ALA A 240 -3.16 15.10 6.20
C ALA A 240 -2.21 14.80 5.03
N ALA A 241 -2.14 13.54 4.55
CA ALA A 241 -1.35 13.16 3.39
C ALA A 241 -1.83 13.84 2.10
N ASN A 242 -3.15 13.95 1.90
CA ASN A 242 -3.76 14.67 0.79
C ASN A 242 -3.40 16.16 0.84
N ALA A 243 -3.63 16.81 1.98
CA ALA A 243 -3.29 18.23 2.16
C ALA A 243 -1.79 18.51 1.94
N LEU A 244 -0.92 17.61 2.39
CA LEU A 244 0.53 17.72 2.16
C LEU A 244 0.88 17.56 0.67
N THR A 245 0.25 16.61 -0.02
CA THR A 245 0.50 16.36 -1.46
C THR A 245 -0.02 17.50 -2.33
N GLU A 246 -1.15 18.11 -1.95
CA GLU A 246 -1.64 19.34 -2.59
C GLU A 246 -0.64 20.48 -2.45
N LYS A 247 -0.05 20.65 -1.24
CA LYS A 247 0.97 21.67 -0.96
C LYS A 247 2.28 21.44 -1.72
N GLU A 248 2.63 20.20 -2.04
CA GLU A 248 3.81 19.85 -2.85
C GLU A 248 3.67 20.28 -4.32
N ASN A 249 2.44 20.57 -4.78
CA ASN A 249 2.13 21.17 -6.06
C ASN A 249 2.82 20.46 -7.25
N TYR A 250 2.40 19.21 -7.50
CA TYR A 250 2.83 18.44 -8.67
C TYR A 250 2.22 18.97 -9.96
N ASP A 251 3.02 18.89 -11.02
CA ASP A 251 2.71 19.32 -12.38
C ASP A 251 1.74 18.35 -13.07
N THR A 252 2.00 17.05 -13.01
CA THR A 252 1.23 16.00 -13.67
C THR A 252 0.31 15.28 -12.68
N VAL A 253 -0.81 14.76 -13.20
CA VAL A 253 -1.78 14.00 -12.40
C VAL A 253 -1.15 12.70 -11.87
N ASP A 254 -0.30 12.03 -12.64
CA ASP A 254 0.30 10.78 -12.21
C ASP A 254 1.40 10.99 -11.18
N ALA A 255 2.23 12.05 -11.29
CA ALA A 255 3.19 12.38 -10.25
C ALA A 255 2.49 12.70 -8.92
N HIS A 256 1.37 13.44 -8.97
CA HIS A 256 0.55 13.71 -7.79
C HIS A 256 0.02 12.43 -7.14
N LYS A 257 -0.56 11.52 -7.94
CA LYS A 257 -1.07 10.23 -7.45
C LYS A 257 0.05 9.33 -6.93
N ALA A 258 1.19 9.26 -7.60
CA ALA A 258 2.35 8.47 -7.19
C ALA A 258 2.90 8.95 -5.83
N ALA A 259 3.00 10.27 -5.64
CA ALA A 259 3.43 10.85 -4.36
C ALA A 259 2.43 10.57 -3.23
N LEU A 260 1.12 10.59 -3.52
CA LEU A 260 0.11 10.20 -2.54
C LEU A 260 0.23 8.72 -2.16
N ILE A 261 0.45 7.83 -3.13
CA ILE A 261 0.66 6.40 -2.91
C ILE A 261 1.88 6.16 -2.01
N GLN A 262 2.98 6.90 -2.22
CA GLN A 262 4.16 6.81 -1.35
C GLN A 262 3.85 7.18 0.11
N LYS A 263 3.05 8.22 0.33
CA LYS A 263 2.61 8.61 1.68
C LYS A 263 1.69 7.55 2.29
N GLN A 264 0.71 7.06 1.52
CA GLN A 264 -0.18 5.97 1.93
C GLN A 264 0.57 4.67 2.27
N PHE A 265 1.66 4.38 1.55
CA PHE A 265 2.46 3.19 1.79
C PHE A 265 2.98 3.12 3.23
N VAL A 266 3.35 4.24 3.85
CA VAL A 266 3.78 4.27 5.26
C VAL A 266 2.65 3.83 6.20
N LEU A 267 1.42 4.29 5.94
CA LEU A 267 0.25 3.91 6.74
C LEU A 267 -0.02 2.41 6.60
N ASN A 268 -0.08 1.91 5.36
CA ASN A 268 -0.31 0.50 5.07
C ASN A 268 0.81 -0.39 5.66
N PHE A 269 2.06 0.06 5.61
CA PHE A 269 3.19 -0.66 6.19
C PHE A 269 3.02 -0.83 7.71
N MET A 270 2.65 0.25 8.41
CA MET A 270 2.42 0.20 9.86
C MET A 270 1.23 -0.70 10.22
N THR A 271 0.13 -0.65 9.48
CA THR A 271 -1.05 -1.46 9.80
C THR A 271 -0.86 -2.95 9.49
N SER A 272 -0.06 -3.29 8.46
CA SER A 272 0.17 -4.69 8.08
C SER A 272 1.31 -5.36 8.83
N TYR A 273 2.43 -4.67 9.06
CA TYR A 273 3.66 -5.32 9.55
C TYR A 273 3.97 -5.01 11.02
N MET A 274 3.42 -3.95 11.62
CA MET A 274 3.83 -3.54 12.97
C MET A 274 3.54 -4.59 14.04
N ALA A 275 2.46 -5.37 13.89
CA ALA A 275 2.15 -6.47 14.81
C ALA A 275 3.23 -7.56 14.79
N LEU A 276 3.70 -7.93 13.59
CA LEU A 276 4.79 -8.90 13.41
C LEU A 276 6.14 -8.34 13.88
N VAL A 277 6.42 -7.06 13.60
CA VAL A 277 7.62 -6.37 14.09
C VAL A 277 7.64 -6.36 15.61
N PHE A 278 6.51 -6.03 16.26
CA PHE A 278 6.39 -6.07 17.71
C PHE A 278 6.63 -7.49 18.26
N THR A 279 6.04 -8.51 17.66
CA THR A 279 6.23 -9.89 18.13
C THR A 279 7.68 -10.36 17.93
N GLY A 280 8.26 -10.14 16.76
CA GLY A 280 9.59 -10.62 16.40
C GLY A 280 10.75 -9.86 17.07
N PHE A 281 10.61 -8.54 17.28
CA PHE A 281 11.71 -7.71 17.79
C PHE A 281 11.53 -7.25 19.25
N VAL A 282 10.31 -7.28 19.80
CA VAL A 282 10.05 -6.87 21.19
C VAL A 282 9.65 -8.06 22.05
N TYR A 283 8.57 -8.75 21.68
CA TYR A 283 7.97 -9.79 22.52
C TYR A 283 8.88 -11.01 22.73
N ILE A 284 9.35 -11.63 21.64
CA ILE A 284 10.17 -12.86 21.70
C ILE A 284 11.55 -12.59 22.33
N PRO A 285 12.36 -11.64 21.84
CA PRO A 285 13.71 -11.45 22.37
C PRO A 285 13.74 -10.71 23.72
N PHE A 286 12.79 -9.79 23.97
CA PHE A 286 12.83 -8.86 25.10
C PHE A 286 11.49 -8.74 25.84
N GLY A 287 10.77 -9.85 26.01
CA GLY A 287 9.45 -9.86 26.67
C GLY A 287 9.41 -9.20 28.06
N ASN A 288 10.54 -9.15 28.77
CA ASN A 288 10.64 -8.48 30.08
C ASN A 288 10.38 -6.96 30.01
N ILE A 289 10.60 -6.32 28.86
CA ILE A 289 10.29 -4.90 28.63
C ILE A 289 8.77 -4.64 28.70
N LEU A 290 7.95 -5.68 28.55
CA LEU A 290 6.49 -5.58 28.58
C LEU A 290 5.92 -5.59 30.01
N LEU A 291 6.69 -5.96 31.03
CA LEU A 291 6.23 -5.95 32.43
C LEU A 291 5.55 -4.63 32.87
N PRO A 292 6.10 -3.43 32.60
CA PRO A 292 5.41 -2.17 32.94
C PRO A 292 4.07 -2.00 32.22
N PHE A 293 3.95 -2.46 30.98
CA PHE A 293 2.68 -2.44 30.24
C PHE A 293 1.67 -3.42 30.84
N LEU A 294 2.12 -4.61 31.24
CA LEU A 294 1.26 -5.61 31.89
C LEU A 294 0.78 -5.14 33.27
N ASP A 295 1.63 -4.45 34.03
CA ASP A 295 1.25 -3.84 35.30
C ASP A 295 0.27 -2.68 35.13
N PHE A 296 0.44 -1.87 34.07
CA PHE A 296 -0.55 -0.86 33.69
C PHE A 296 -1.92 -1.50 33.45
N TRP A 297 -1.99 -2.53 32.61
CA TRP A 297 -3.25 -3.25 32.35
C TRP A 297 -3.83 -3.94 33.58
N ARG A 298 -2.99 -4.48 34.47
CA ARG A 298 -3.43 -5.05 35.75
C ARG A 298 -4.15 -4.00 36.59
N ARG A 299 -3.60 -2.79 36.71
CA ARG A 299 -4.23 -1.68 37.45
C ARG A 299 -5.53 -1.23 36.78
N THR A 300 -5.53 -1.07 35.46
CA THR A 300 -6.73 -0.69 34.69
C THR A 300 -7.85 -1.73 34.88
N ALA A 301 -7.53 -3.02 34.78
CA ALA A 301 -8.49 -4.09 34.99
C ALA A 301 -9.05 -4.10 36.43
N GLN A 302 -8.21 -3.85 37.44
CA GLN A 302 -8.66 -3.71 38.84
C GLN A 302 -9.66 -2.56 39.00
N THR A 303 -9.37 -1.40 38.41
CA THR A 303 -10.28 -0.25 38.49
C THR A 303 -11.60 -0.49 37.76
N LEU A 304 -11.60 -1.21 36.63
CA LEU A 304 -12.81 -1.49 35.85
C LEU A 304 -13.70 -2.58 36.48
N THR A 305 -13.11 -3.50 37.26
CA THR A 305 -13.86 -4.62 37.87
C THR A 305 -14.59 -4.20 39.15
N PHE A 306 -14.35 -2.98 39.67
CA PHE A 306 -14.98 -2.42 40.89
C PHE A 306 -15.03 -3.41 42.08
N SER A 307 -14.04 -4.29 42.18
CA SER A 307 -13.98 -5.34 43.20
C SER A 307 -12.70 -5.21 44.01
N ASP A 308 -12.83 -5.28 45.33
CA ASP A 308 -11.69 -5.23 46.26
C ASP A 308 -10.81 -6.49 46.20
N LYS A 309 -11.27 -7.55 45.50
CA LYS A 309 -10.50 -8.78 45.33
C LYS A 309 -9.47 -8.60 44.21
N PRO A 310 -8.18 -8.93 44.44
CA PRO A 310 -7.19 -8.90 43.39
C PRO A 310 -7.56 -9.91 42.29
N LEU A 311 -7.48 -9.48 41.03
CA LEU A 311 -7.74 -10.38 39.90
C LEU A 311 -6.75 -11.55 39.91
N PRO A 312 -7.20 -12.79 39.64
CA PRO A 312 -6.31 -13.92 39.50
C PRO A 312 -5.39 -13.67 38.31
N THR A 313 -4.09 -13.57 38.59
CA THR A 313 -3.06 -13.38 37.56
C THR A 313 -2.00 -14.46 37.66
N GLN A 314 -1.57 -14.96 36.51
CA GLN A 314 -0.48 -15.91 36.39
C GLN A 314 0.85 -15.18 36.12
N GLN A 315 1.96 -15.85 36.38
CA GLN A 315 3.29 -15.32 36.05
C GLN A 315 3.46 -15.25 34.54
N PHE A 316 3.91 -14.10 34.05
CA PHE A 316 4.18 -13.89 32.63
C PHE A 316 5.29 -14.84 32.16
N ARG A 317 5.03 -15.61 31.09
CA ARG A 317 5.99 -16.46 30.41
C ARG A 317 5.91 -16.18 28.91
N ILE A 318 7.07 -16.05 28.28
CA ILE A 318 7.19 -15.80 26.85
C ILE A 318 6.80 -17.08 26.11
N ASP A 319 5.82 -16.98 25.21
CA ASP A 319 5.37 -18.05 24.35
C ASP A 319 5.98 -17.90 22.94
N PRO A 320 7.00 -18.70 22.57
CA PRO A 320 7.62 -18.62 21.26
C PRO A 320 6.67 -19.02 20.12
N GLY A 321 5.57 -19.72 20.41
CA GLY A 321 4.56 -20.10 19.41
C GLY A 321 3.77 -18.93 18.82
N ARG A 322 3.77 -17.76 19.49
CA ARG A 322 3.01 -16.56 19.09
C ARG A 322 3.31 -16.11 17.65
N ILE A 323 4.58 -16.10 17.25
CA ILE A 323 4.97 -15.67 15.89
C ILE A 323 4.45 -16.61 14.81
N SER A 324 4.42 -17.92 15.08
CA SER A 324 3.88 -18.90 14.14
C SER A 324 2.38 -18.70 13.94
N SER A 325 1.63 -18.46 15.03
CA SER A 325 0.19 -18.20 14.96
C SER A 325 -0.14 -16.90 14.23
N GLN A 326 0.64 -15.84 14.45
CA GLN A 326 0.46 -14.58 13.73
C GLN A 326 0.84 -14.69 12.25
N MET A 327 1.91 -15.41 11.92
CA MET A 327 2.27 -15.66 10.52
C MET A 327 1.16 -16.45 9.81
N PHE A 328 0.59 -17.48 10.44
CA PHE A 328 -0.54 -18.24 9.88
C PHE A 328 -1.77 -17.37 9.62
N TYR A 329 -2.02 -16.35 10.45
CA TYR A 329 -3.10 -15.40 10.21
C TYR A 329 -2.85 -14.48 9.00
N CYS A 330 -1.58 -14.14 8.72
CA CYS A 330 -1.22 -13.20 7.66
C CYS A 330 -1.01 -13.84 6.28
N THR A 331 -0.76 -15.15 6.20
CA THR A 331 -0.45 -15.90 4.97
C THR A 331 -1.65 -16.61 4.39
#